data_AF-A0A7Y4QPM2-F1
#
_entry.id   AF-A0A7Y4QPM2-F1
#
_cell.length_a   1.000
_cell.length_b   1.000
_cell.length_c   1.000
_cell.angle_alpha   90.00
_cell.angle_beta   90.00
_cell.angle_gamma   90.00
#
_symmetry.space_group_name_H-M   'P 1'
#
loop_
_entity.id
_entity.type
_entity.pdbx_description
1 polymer ?
#
loop_
_entity_poly.entity_id
_entity_poly.type
_entity_poly.pdbx_seq_one_letter_code
_entity_poly.pdbx_strand_id
1 'polypeptide(L)'
;MKKFSVIAVLLALLCVEATAQIDQVKRRARDLSNQNNVRQGVPPPVQIPPRAAQPVAPRTVIATNAATVQAKNVAKIQKDLAAIKAGSSATDGQKQQLAMDIAGCARGTKPGSAIVKTFVDSLAVVLPDGTVTPEQQSRLAQNIEAVTNSKEFSPVQYDAILADVKATLEVAGIKRKSAEVPVKNLKAIGDEVRR
;
A
#
# COMPACT_ATOMS: atom_id res chain seq x y z
N MET A 1 35.57 -34.56 30.28
CA MET A 1 34.72 -35.72 30.63
C MET A 1 33.55 -35.24 31.48
N LYS A 2 32.31 -35.61 31.11
CA LYS A 2 31.06 -35.57 31.92
C LYS A 2 30.68 -34.18 32.49
N LYS A 3 29.49 -33.63 32.21
CA LYS A 3 28.18 -34.17 32.62
C LYS A 3 27.08 -33.75 31.65
N PHE A 4 26.27 -34.73 31.26
CA PHE A 4 24.98 -34.56 30.60
C PHE A 4 23.86 -34.42 31.64
N SER A 5 22.80 -33.72 31.23
CA SER A 5 21.38 -34.04 31.44
C SER A 5 20.50 -33.11 32.29
N VAL A 6 19.32 -32.88 31.69
CA VAL A 6 18.00 -32.55 32.24
C VAL A 6 17.70 -31.09 32.59
N ILE A 7 17.02 -30.38 31.67
CA ILE A 7 15.89 -29.51 32.04
C ILE A 7 14.72 -29.85 31.12
N ALA A 8 13.71 -30.47 31.73
CA ALA A 8 12.42 -30.78 31.16
C ALA A 8 11.52 -29.52 31.17
N VAL A 9 10.79 -29.36 30.07
CA VAL A 9 9.38 -28.92 30.00
C VAL A 9 8.92 -27.88 31.03
N LEU A 10 8.81 -26.63 30.60
CA LEU A 10 7.76 -25.75 31.09
C LEU A 10 7.03 -25.13 29.88
N LEU A 11 6.11 -25.93 29.34
CA LEU A 11 5.06 -25.48 28.45
C LEU A 11 3.98 -24.80 29.31
N ALA A 12 3.98 -23.47 29.40
CA ALA A 12 2.91 -22.73 30.05
C ALA A 12 2.63 -21.42 29.32
N LEU A 13 1.44 -21.41 28.68
CA LEU A 13 0.56 -20.27 28.47
C LEU A 13 1.19 -18.92 28.12
N LEU A 14 1.17 -18.56 26.85
CA LEU A 14 0.90 -17.17 26.41
C LEU A 14 0.23 -17.22 25.02
N CYS A 15 -1.07 -17.47 25.00
CA CYS A 15 -1.97 -17.11 23.90
C CYS A 15 -3.23 -16.53 24.52
N VAL A 16 -3.88 -15.60 23.81
CA VAL A 16 -4.87 -14.59 24.26
C VAL A 16 -4.10 -13.35 24.76
N GLU A 17 -4.00 -12.24 24.03
CA GLU A 17 -5.09 -11.36 23.58
C GLU A 17 -4.73 -10.63 22.26
N ALA A 18 -5.19 -11.13 21.10
CA ALA A 18 -5.02 -10.43 19.81
C ALA A 18 -6.31 -9.75 19.30
N THR A 19 -7.38 -9.73 20.10
CA THR A 19 -8.69 -9.18 19.70
C THR A 19 -9.00 -7.81 20.32
N ALA A 20 -8.26 -7.37 21.35
CA ALA A 20 -8.49 -6.09 22.01
C ALA A 20 -7.92 -4.87 21.26
N GLN A 21 -6.92 -5.05 20.40
CA GLN A 21 -6.26 -3.96 19.68
C GLN A 21 -7.16 -3.34 18.59
N ILE A 22 -8.06 -4.11 17.97
CA ILE A 22 -8.88 -3.63 16.85
C ILE A 22 -9.89 -2.57 17.34
N ASP A 23 -10.52 -2.78 18.49
CA ASP A 23 -11.46 -1.81 19.07
C ASP A 23 -10.74 -0.56 19.61
N GLN A 24 -9.55 -0.71 20.18
CA GLN A 24 -8.76 0.43 20.66
C GLN A 24 -8.23 1.30 19.50
N VAL A 25 -7.81 0.68 18.40
CA VAL A 25 -7.39 1.42 17.19
C VAL A 25 -8.56 2.19 16.59
N LYS A 26 -9.76 1.61 16.59
CA LYS A 26 -10.97 2.28 16.10
C LYS A 26 -11.39 3.46 16.99
N ARG A 27 -11.23 3.34 18.32
CA ARG A 27 -11.46 4.44 19.26
C ARG A 27 -10.44 5.56 19.09
N ARG A 28 -9.15 5.22 19.03
CA ARG A 28 -8.06 6.19 18.79
C ARG A 28 -8.20 6.94 17.47
N ALA A 29 -8.62 6.25 16.40
CA ALA A 29 -8.87 6.90 15.11
C ALA A 29 -10.03 7.91 15.18
N ARG A 30 -11.10 7.59 15.92
CA ARG A 30 -12.25 8.49 16.12
C ARG A 30 -11.87 9.70 16.97
N ASP A 31 -11.09 9.50 18.03
CA ASP A 31 -10.62 10.60 18.90
C ASP A 31 -9.67 11.55 18.15
N LEU A 32 -8.78 11.01 17.31
CA LEU A 32 -7.89 11.83 16.47
C LEU A 32 -8.67 12.68 15.47
N SER A 33 -9.73 12.09 14.87
CA SER A 33 -10.61 12.81 13.95
C SER A 33 -11.39 13.92 14.66
N ASN A 34 -11.88 13.67 15.88
CA ASN A 34 -12.57 14.67 16.68
C ASN A 34 -11.63 15.81 17.09
N GLN A 35 -10.39 15.50 17.49
CA GLN A 35 -9.38 16.53 17.80
C GLN A 35 -9.00 17.36 16.57
N ASN A 36 -8.86 16.74 15.40
CA ASN A 36 -8.61 17.47 14.16
C ASN A 36 -9.80 18.39 13.81
N ASN A 37 -11.04 17.93 13.96
CA ASN A 37 -12.22 18.77 13.72
C ASN A 37 -12.29 19.98 14.67
N VAL A 38 -11.96 19.81 15.96
CA VAL A 38 -11.91 20.90 16.95
C VAL A 38 -10.81 21.91 16.59
N ARG A 39 -9.63 21.45 16.14
CA ARG A 39 -8.55 22.33 15.67
C ARG A 39 -8.85 23.03 14.35
N GLN A 40 -9.74 22.46 13.54
CA GLN A 40 -10.22 23.03 12.27
C GLN A 40 -11.46 23.92 12.41
N GLY A 41 -11.90 24.22 13.65
CA GLY A 41 -13.00 25.15 13.90
C GLY A 41 -14.38 24.62 13.50
N VAL A 42 -14.54 23.30 13.32
CA VAL A 42 -15.85 22.69 13.04
C VAL A 42 -16.54 22.40 14.37
N PRO A 43 -17.70 23.01 14.68
CA PRO A 43 -18.35 22.82 15.97
C PRO A 43 -18.80 21.36 16.17
N PRO A 44 -18.70 20.81 17.41
CA PRO A 44 -19.25 19.50 17.71
C PRO A 44 -20.79 19.50 17.51
N PRO A 45 -21.41 18.38 17.11
CA PRO A 45 -22.85 18.34 16.89
C PRO A 45 -23.58 18.58 18.22
N VAL A 46 -24.40 19.63 18.24
CA VAL A 46 -25.29 19.99 19.35
C VAL A 46 -26.37 18.91 19.47
N GLN A 47 -26.56 18.33 20.68
CA GLN A 47 -27.73 17.51 20.98
C GLN A 47 -28.97 18.42 21.07
N ILE A 48 -29.90 18.28 20.13
CA ILE A 48 -31.19 18.99 20.11
C ILE A 48 -32.31 17.99 20.48
N PRO A 49 -33.28 18.34 21.35
CA PRO A 49 -34.43 17.50 21.67
C PRO A 49 -35.30 17.18 20.43
N PRO A 50 -36.09 16.08 20.45
CA PRO A 50 -36.64 15.47 19.25
C PRO A 50 -37.72 16.33 18.59
N ARG A 51 -37.44 16.81 17.38
CA ARG A 51 -38.44 17.37 16.46
C ARG A 51 -38.97 16.26 15.57
N ALA A 52 -40.30 16.21 15.41
CA ALA A 52 -41.00 15.22 14.60
C ALA A 52 -40.35 15.02 13.22
N ALA A 53 -40.08 13.76 12.89
CA ALA A 53 -39.35 13.33 11.72
C ALA A 53 -40.08 13.73 10.42
N GLN A 54 -39.44 14.57 9.61
CA GLN A 54 -39.68 14.56 8.17
C GLN A 54 -38.67 13.59 7.55
N PRO A 55 -39.09 12.69 6.63
CA PRO A 55 -38.19 11.73 6.02
C PRO A 55 -37.26 12.46 5.05
N VAL A 56 -36.07 12.81 5.55
CA VAL A 56 -34.95 13.20 4.69
C VAL A 56 -34.40 11.90 4.08
N ALA A 57 -34.53 11.77 2.77
CA ALA A 57 -33.98 10.63 2.04
C ALA A 57 -32.49 10.44 2.40
N PRO A 58 -32.02 9.20 2.68
CA PRO A 58 -30.64 8.98 3.04
C PRO A 58 -29.72 9.41 1.88
N ARG A 59 -28.86 10.39 2.14
CA ARG A 59 -27.74 10.70 1.26
C ARG A 59 -26.79 9.51 1.33
N THR A 60 -26.80 8.71 0.28
CA THR A 60 -26.04 7.46 0.15
C THR A 60 -24.56 7.69 0.43
N VAL A 61 -24.03 6.87 1.34
CA VAL A 61 -22.62 6.79 1.74
C VAL A 61 -21.85 6.12 0.60
N ILE A 62 -21.28 6.89 -0.34
CA ILE A 62 -20.49 6.31 -1.46
C ILE A 62 -18.97 6.30 -1.15
N ALA A 63 -18.52 7.05 -0.14
CA ALA A 63 -17.10 7.25 0.16
C ALA A 63 -16.38 6.04 0.79
N THR A 64 -17.09 5.04 1.31
CA THR A 64 -16.49 3.88 2.02
C THR A 64 -15.93 2.81 1.08
N ASN A 65 -16.41 2.73 -0.17
CA ASN A 65 -16.06 1.63 -1.09
C ASN A 65 -14.76 1.91 -1.87
N ALA A 66 -14.49 3.17 -2.23
CA ALA A 66 -13.28 3.50 -3.01
C ALA A 66 -12.00 3.35 -2.17
N ALA A 67 -12.00 3.85 -0.93
CA ALA A 67 -10.86 3.74 -0.02
C ALA A 67 -10.56 2.28 0.39
N THR A 68 -11.60 1.46 0.53
CA THR A 68 -11.42 0.02 0.85
C THR A 68 -10.88 -0.76 -0.34
N VAL A 69 -11.30 -0.44 -1.57
CA VAL A 69 -10.73 -1.02 -2.79
C VAL A 69 -9.27 -0.60 -2.98
N GLN A 70 -8.94 0.67 -2.73
CA GLN A 70 -7.55 1.16 -2.76
C GLN A 70 -6.67 0.37 -1.79
N ALA A 71 -7.09 0.27 -0.52
CA ALA A 71 -6.32 -0.44 0.50
C ALA A 71 -6.11 -1.92 0.12
N LYS A 72 -7.12 -2.58 -0.45
CA LYS A 72 -7.02 -3.96 -0.94
C LYS A 72 -6.00 -4.10 -2.07
N ASN A 73 -6.01 -3.16 -3.01
CA ASN A 73 -5.09 -3.16 -4.15
C ASN A 73 -3.63 -2.94 -3.72
N VAL A 74 -3.40 -1.98 -2.81
CA VAL A 74 -2.08 -1.75 -2.21
C VAL A 74 -1.60 -3.00 -1.46
N ALA A 75 -2.46 -3.64 -0.68
CA ALA A 75 -2.10 -4.86 0.05
C ALA A 75 -1.71 -6.03 -0.87
N LYS A 76 -2.36 -6.16 -2.03
CA LYS A 76 -2.01 -7.16 -3.05
C LYS A 76 -0.63 -6.90 -3.64
N ILE A 77 -0.36 -5.68 -4.10
CA ILE A 77 0.96 -5.31 -4.63
C ILE A 77 2.04 -5.50 -3.56
N GLN A 78 1.78 -5.08 -2.32
CA GLN A 78 2.72 -5.27 -1.22
C GLN A 78 3.05 -6.77 -1.01
N LYS A 79 2.04 -7.64 -1.03
CA LYS A 79 2.22 -9.09 -0.93
C LYS A 79 3.08 -9.63 -2.06
N ASP A 80 2.83 -9.19 -3.29
CA ASP A 80 3.58 -9.64 -4.46
C ASP A 80 5.04 -9.17 -4.41
N LEU A 81 5.29 -7.93 -3.99
CA LEU A 81 6.64 -7.41 -3.74
C LEU A 81 7.35 -8.23 -2.65
N ALA A 82 6.65 -8.60 -1.57
CA ALA A 82 7.20 -9.41 -0.50
C ALA A 82 7.55 -10.84 -0.93
N ALA A 83 6.93 -11.34 -2.00
CA ALA A 83 7.21 -12.67 -2.56
C ALA A 83 8.54 -12.70 -3.34
N ILE A 84 8.98 -11.56 -3.89
CA ILE A 84 10.27 -11.43 -4.58
C ILE A 84 11.36 -11.23 -3.51
N LYS A 85 12.11 -12.29 -3.23
CA LYS A 85 13.13 -12.30 -2.17
C LYS A 85 14.48 -11.80 -2.67
N ALA A 86 15.18 -11.09 -1.79
CA ALA A 86 16.58 -10.74 -1.98
C ALA A 86 17.42 -11.99 -2.31
N GLY A 87 18.37 -11.87 -3.23
CA GLY A 87 19.26 -12.97 -3.64
C GLY A 87 18.57 -14.11 -4.41
N SER A 88 17.30 -13.99 -4.77
CA SER A 88 16.57 -14.99 -5.57
C SER A 88 15.91 -14.35 -6.79
N SER A 89 16.04 -14.99 -7.95
CA SER A 89 15.33 -14.55 -9.15
C SER A 89 13.82 -14.72 -9.00
N ALA A 90 13.05 -13.69 -9.37
CA ALA A 90 11.60 -13.79 -9.36
C ALA A 90 11.12 -14.83 -10.37
N THR A 91 10.17 -15.69 -9.98
CA THR A 91 9.57 -16.68 -10.88
C THR A 91 8.62 -16.02 -11.87
N ASP A 92 8.33 -16.70 -12.99
CA ASP A 92 7.35 -16.20 -13.96
C ASP A 92 5.96 -16.03 -13.35
N GLY A 93 5.56 -16.94 -12.45
CA GLY A 93 4.29 -16.82 -11.72
C GLY A 93 4.23 -15.59 -10.81
N GLN A 94 5.34 -15.25 -10.12
CA GLN A 94 5.41 -14.04 -9.29
C GLN A 94 5.29 -12.77 -10.14
N LYS A 95 6.01 -12.71 -11.27
CA LYS A 95 5.93 -11.58 -12.21
C LYS A 95 4.53 -11.44 -12.81
N GLN A 96 3.93 -12.55 -13.22
CA GLN A 96 2.58 -12.55 -13.77
C GLN A 96 1.54 -12.06 -12.75
N GLN A 97 1.62 -12.53 -11.50
CA GLN A 97 0.71 -12.10 -10.45
C GLN A 97 0.83 -10.59 -10.18
N LEU A 98 2.07 -10.10 -10.01
CA LEU A 98 2.32 -8.68 -9.80
C LEU A 98 1.79 -7.82 -10.97
N ALA A 99 1.99 -8.27 -12.21
CA ALA A 99 1.47 -7.57 -13.39
C ALA A 99 -0.06 -7.51 -13.39
N MET A 100 -0.74 -8.61 -13.04
CA MET A 100 -2.20 -8.65 -12.95
C MET A 100 -2.72 -7.72 -11.85
N ASP A 101 -2.10 -7.72 -10.68
CA ASP A 101 -2.53 -6.89 -9.56
C ASP A 101 -2.28 -5.40 -9.83
N ILE A 102 -1.17 -5.03 -10.50
CA ILE A 102 -0.93 -3.65 -10.97
C ILE A 102 -1.98 -3.22 -12.01
N ALA A 103 -2.25 -4.05 -13.02
CA ALA A 103 -3.27 -3.73 -14.03
C ALA A 103 -4.68 -3.62 -13.42
N GLY A 104 -4.96 -4.41 -12.37
CA GLY A 104 -6.20 -4.36 -11.59
C GLY A 104 -6.35 -3.12 -10.70
N CYS A 105 -5.28 -2.33 -10.49
CA CYS A 105 -5.32 -1.11 -9.70
C CYS A 105 -5.93 0.08 -10.46
N ALA A 106 -5.83 0.08 -11.79
CA ALA A 106 -6.31 1.18 -12.62
C ALA A 106 -7.84 1.27 -12.55
N ARG A 107 -8.35 2.39 -12.03
CA ARG A 107 -9.78 2.69 -11.96
C ARG A 107 -10.32 3.38 -13.22
N GLY A 108 -9.43 3.97 -14.02
CA GLY A 108 -9.74 4.68 -15.26
C GLY A 108 -9.16 3.96 -16.48
N THR A 109 -8.45 4.71 -17.32
CA THR A 109 -7.68 4.15 -18.45
C THR A 109 -6.77 3.05 -17.94
N LYS A 110 -6.91 1.84 -18.50
CA LYS A 110 -6.07 0.71 -18.12
C LYS A 110 -4.75 0.79 -18.89
N PRO A 111 -3.60 0.63 -18.21
CA PRO A 111 -2.32 0.56 -18.89
C PRO A 111 -2.23 -0.71 -19.76
N GLY A 112 -1.51 -0.63 -20.87
CA GLY A 112 -1.28 -1.75 -21.77
C GLY A 112 -0.50 -2.87 -21.06
N SER A 113 -0.90 -4.12 -21.32
CA SER A 113 -0.29 -5.30 -20.69
C SER A 113 1.22 -5.40 -20.94
N ALA A 114 1.70 -5.00 -22.12
CA ALA A 114 3.11 -4.98 -22.47
C ALA A 114 3.92 -3.96 -21.64
N ILE A 115 3.34 -2.78 -21.37
CA ILE A 115 3.98 -1.72 -20.58
C ILE A 115 4.06 -2.15 -19.11
N VAL A 116 2.97 -2.71 -18.56
CA VAL A 116 2.95 -3.27 -17.21
C VAL A 116 3.96 -4.41 -17.07
N LYS A 117 4.02 -5.33 -18.04
CA LYS A 117 4.98 -6.44 -18.04
C LYS A 117 6.42 -5.92 -18.03
N THR A 118 6.73 -4.91 -18.86
CA THR A 118 8.07 -4.31 -18.92
C THR A 118 8.49 -3.71 -17.59
N PHE A 119 7.57 -3.02 -16.90
CA PHE A 119 7.81 -2.51 -15.56
C PHE A 119 8.08 -3.63 -14.55
N VAL A 120 7.23 -4.66 -14.53
CA VAL A 120 7.40 -5.80 -13.61
C VAL A 120 8.70 -6.56 -13.86
N ASP A 121 9.05 -6.81 -15.12
CA ASP A 121 10.32 -7.45 -15.49
C ASP A 121 11.50 -6.62 -14.96
N SER A 122 11.45 -5.28 -15.09
CA SER A 122 12.52 -4.43 -14.56
C SER A 122 12.60 -4.41 -13.03
N LEU A 123 11.46 -4.47 -12.31
CA LEU A 123 11.47 -4.63 -10.86
C LEU A 123 12.06 -5.98 -10.45
N ALA A 124 11.64 -7.06 -11.10
CA ALA A 124 12.14 -8.41 -10.84
C ALA A 124 13.65 -8.56 -11.05
N VAL A 125 14.24 -7.75 -11.92
CA VAL A 125 15.70 -7.69 -12.12
C VAL A 125 16.41 -7.01 -10.95
N VAL A 126 15.85 -5.92 -10.39
CA VAL A 126 16.57 -5.10 -9.40
C VAL A 126 16.26 -5.43 -7.94
N LEU A 127 15.07 -5.95 -7.65
CA LEU A 127 14.66 -6.28 -6.28
C LEU A 127 15.56 -7.33 -5.61
N PRO A 128 16.11 -8.34 -6.32
CA PRO A 128 17.03 -9.30 -5.73
C PRO A 128 18.36 -8.69 -5.25
N ASP A 129 18.76 -7.52 -5.77
CA ASP A 129 20.01 -6.83 -5.42
C ASP A 129 19.94 -6.06 -4.10
N GLY A 130 18.73 -5.88 -3.55
CA GLY A 130 18.47 -5.11 -2.33
C GLY A 130 17.62 -5.87 -1.32
N THR A 131 17.47 -5.29 -0.13
CA THR A 131 16.54 -5.78 0.89
C THR A 131 15.43 -4.77 1.07
N VAL A 132 14.26 -5.05 0.48
CA VAL A 132 13.09 -4.18 0.61
C VAL A 132 12.31 -4.54 1.86
N THR A 133 12.32 -3.68 2.87
CA THR A 133 11.59 -3.89 4.14
C THR A 133 10.07 -3.83 3.94
N PRO A 134 9.25 -4.35 4.87
CA PRO A 134 7.80 -4.26 4.78
C PRO A 134 7.27 -2.82 4.61
N GLU A 135 7.91 -1.85 5.25
CA GLU A 135 7.58 -0.42 5.14
C GLU A 135 7.88 0.09 3.73
N GLN A 136 9.04 -0.28 3.17
CA GLN A 136 9.42 0.09 1.81
C GLN A 136 8.51 -0.60 0.77
N GLN A 137 8.12 -1.86 0.98
CA GLN A 137 7.15 -2.56 0.15
C GLN A 137 5.79 -1.84 0.15
N SER A 138 5.32 -1.42 1.34
CA SER A 138 4.08 -0.66 1.48
C SER A 138 4.16 0.67 0.72
N ARG A 139 5.27 1.42 0.87
CA ARG A 139 5.50 2.69 0.17
C ARG A 139 5.57 2.52 -1.35
N LEU A 140 6.29 1.51 -1.83
CA LEU A 140 6.33 1.17 -3.26
C LEU A 140 4.93 0.81 -3.79
N ALA A 141 4.17 0.00 -3.06
CA ALA A 141 2.81 -0.38 -3.45
C ALA A 141 1.87 0.84 -3.53
N GLN A 142 1.95 1.76 -2.57
CA GLN A 142 1.19 3.01 -2.58
C GLN A 142 1.57 3.88 -3.78
N ASN A 143 2.85 4.04 -4.06
CA ASN A 143 3.31 4.84 -5.19
C ASN A 143 2.91 4.24 -6.55
N ILE A 144 2.98 2.90 -6.69
CA ILE A 144 2.54 2.21 -7.90
C ILE A 144 1.03 2.41 -8.09
N GLU A 145 0.23 2.23 -7.03
CA GLU A 145 -1.22 2.49 -7.09
C GLU A 145 -1.51 3.94 -7.48
N ALA A 146 -0.79 4.89 -6.91
CA ALA A 146 -0.93 6.30 -7.20
C ALA A 146 -0.58 6.62 -8.67
N VAL A 147 0.51 6.05 -9.21
CA VAL A 147 0.88 6.21 -10.63
C VAL A 147 -0.19 5.62 -11.56
N THR A 148 -0.71 4.42 -11.27
CA THR A 148 -1.77 3.79 -12.07
C THR A 148 -3.10 4.55 -12.05
N ASN A 149 -3.27 5.49 -11.11
CA ASN A 149 -4.45 6.32 -10.95
C ASN A 149 -4.13 7.82 -11.02
N SER A 150 -3.05 8.18 -11.72
CA SER A 150 -2.46 9.53 -11.68
C SER A 150 -3.10 10.55 -12.63
N LYS A 151 -4.21 10.24 -13.31
CA LYS A 151 -4.82 11.12 -14.33
C LYS A 151 -5.04 12.55 -13.83
N GLU A 152 -5.47 12.70 -12.58
CA GLU A 152 -5.80 13.98 -11.97
C GLU A 152 -4.63 14.63 -11.20
N PHE A 153 -3.44 14.00 -11.17
CA PHE A 153 -2.30 14.57 -10.45
C PHE A 153 -1.66 15.71 -11.24
N SER A 154 -1.23 16.75 -10.52
CA SER A 154 -0.38 17.78 -11.11
C SER A 154 0.96 17.17 -11.55
N PRO A 155 1.67 17.78 -12.51
CA PRO A 155 3.00 17.33 -12.91
C PRO A 155 3.97 17.21 -11.72
N VAL A 156 3.94 18.18 -10.80
CA VAL A 156 4.79 18.18 -9.60
C VAL A 156 4.49 17.01 -8.68
N GLN A 157 3.20 16.69 -8.45
CA GLN A 157 2.81 15.54 -7.64
C GLN A 157 3.25 14.22 -8.29
N TYR A 158 3.06 14.11 -9.60
CA TYR A 158 3.44 12.93 -10.37
C TYR A 158 4.96 12.69 -10.34
N ASP A 159 5.76 13.74 -10.55
CA ASP A 159 7.22 13.65 -10.48
C ASP A 159 7.72 13.34 -9.07
N ALA A 160 7.09 13.90 -8.04
CA ALA A 160 7.40 13.59 -6.65
C ALA A 160 7.19 12.10 -6.32
N ILE A 161 6.12 11.48 -6.83
CA ILE A 161 5.86 10.04 -6.64
C ILE A 161 6.93 9.20 -7.33
N LEU A 162 7.35 9.55 -8.55
CA LEU A 162 8.42 8.84 -9.25
C LEU A 162 9.78 8.97 -8.54
N ALA A 163 10.07 10.17 -8.03
CA ALA A 163 11.25 10.41 -7.20
C ALA A 163 11.20 9.57 -5.90
N ASP A 164 10.02 9.43 -5.30
CA ASP A 164 9.80 8.64 -4.09
C ASP A 164 10.04 7.14 -4.32
N VAL A 165 9.61 6.62 -5.46
CA VAL A 165 9.92 5.24 -5.89
C VAL A 165 11.42 5.06 -6.03
N LYS A 166 12.12 5.98 -6.71
CA LYS A 166 13.58 5.92 -6.86
C LYS A 166 14.27 5.91 -5.50
N ALA A 167 13.90 6.85 -4.62
CA ALA A 167 14.48 6.97 -3.29
C ALA A 167 14.23 5.69 -2.45
N THR A 168 13.03 5.12 -2.53
CA THR A 168 12.70 3.89 -1.79
C THR A 168 13.54 2.70 -2.26
N LEU A 169 13.76 2.56 -3.57
CA LEU A 169 14.66 1.53 -4.11
C LEU A 169 16.12 1.77 -3.68
N GLU A 170 16.60 3.02 -3.72
CA GLU A 170 17.95 3.37 -3.27
C GLU A 170 18.18 3.07 -1.78
N VAL A 171 17.21 3.39 -0.92
CA VAL A 171 17.28 3.09 0.53
C VAL A 171 17.22 1.57 0.78
N ALA A 172 16.59 0.79 -0.09
CA ALA A 172 16.61 -0.67 -0.03
C ALA A 172 17.95 -1.30 -0.47
N GLY A 173 18.96 -0.49 -0.83
CA GLY A 173 20.28 -0.93 -1.25
C GLY A 173 20.43 -1.15 -2.75
N ILE A 174 19.40 -0.86 -3.55
CA ILE A 174 19.48 -0.95 -5.02
C ILE A 174 20.33 0.22 -5.51
N LYS A 175 21.31 -0.08 -6.36
CA LYS A 175 22.19 0.96 -6.94
C LYS A 175 21.36 2.00 -7.69
N ARG A 176 21.69 3.28 -7.52
CA ARG A 176 21.02 4.43 -8.18
C ARG A 176 20.77 4.20 -9.68
N LYS A 177 21.77 3.70 -10.40
CA LYS A 177 21.67 3.44 -11.84
C LYS A 177 20.71 2.29 -12.17
N SER A 178 20.64 1.26 -11.33
CA SER A 178 19.69 0.15 -11.48
C SER A 178 18.25 0.61 -11.18
N ALA A 179 18.06 1.48 -10.18
CA ALA A 179 16.75 2.01 -9.80
C ALA A 179 16.10 2.88 -10.89
N GLU A 180 16.86 3.44 -11.83
CA GLU A 180 16.32 4.26 -12.92
C GLU A 180 15.45 3.49 -13.92
N VAL A 181 15.75 2.20 -14.16
CA VAL A 181 15.03 1.40 -15.15
C VAL A 181 13.58 1.15 -14.71
N PRO A 182 13.29 0.65 -13.49
CA PRO A 182 11.92 0.52 -13.01
C PRO A 182 11.19 1.86 -12.95
N VAL A 183 11.85 2.94 -12.54
CA VAL A 183 11.23 4.27 -12.45
C VAL A 183 10.82 4.78 -13.84
N LYS A 184 11.67 4.60 -14.86
CA LYS A 184 11.34 4.93 -16.25
C LYS A 184 10.15 4.10 -16.75
N ASN A 185 10.13 2.81 -16.48
CA ASN A 185 9.04 1.94 -16.92
C ASN A 185 7.72 2.22 -16.17
N LEU A 186 7.79 2.58 -14.89
CA LEU A 186 6.64 3.06 -14.12
C LEU A 186 6.11 4.39 -14.68
N LYS A 187 7.01 5.29 -15.09
CA LYS A 187 6.63 6.52 -15.77
C LYS A 187 5.85 6.22 -17.05
N ALA A 188 6.27 5.24 -17.85
CA ALA A 188 5.54 4.85 -19.07
C ALA A 188 4.10 4.39 -18.78
N ILE A 189 3.86 3.64 -17.68
CA ILE A 189 2.50 3.31 -17.22
C ILE A 189 1.73 4.59 -16.91
N GLY A 190 2.31 5.49 -16.11
CA GLY A 190 1.66 6.74 -15.73
C GLY A 190 1.34 7.64 -16.93
N ASP A 191 2.25 7.75 -17.89
CA ASP A 191 2.07 8.52 -19.13
C ASP A 191 0.94 7.97 -20.00
N GLU A 192 0.65 6.66 -19.93
CA GLU A 192 -0.46 6.04 -20.67
C GLU A 192 -1.80 6.30 -19.97
N VAL A 193 -1.88 6.11 -18.65
CA VAL A 193 -3.14 6.30 -17.91
C VAL A 193 -3.55 7.77 -17.76
N ARG A 194 -2.63 8.70 -17.98
CA ARG A 194 -2.85 10.15 -17.96
C ARG A 194 -3.32 10.73 -19.31
N ARG A 195 -3.33 9.93 -20.38
CA ARG A 195 -3.94 10.32 -21.67
C ARG A 195 -5.46 10.37 -21.56
#